data_AF-A0A2E6XVK0-F1
#
_entry.id   AF-A0A2E6XVK0-F1
#
_cell.length_a   1.000
_cell.length_b   1.000
_cell.length_c   1.000
_cell.angle_alpha   90.00
_cell.angle_beta   90.00
_cell.angle_gamma   90.00
#
_symmetry.space_group_name_H-M   'P 1'
#
loop_
_entity.id
_entity.type
_entity.pdbx_description
1 polymer ?
#
loop_
_entity_poly.entity_id
_entity_poly.type
_entity_poly.pdbx_seq_one_letter_code
_entity_poly.pdbx_strand_id
1 'polypeptide(L)'
;MKKRLGTVPKGLEWISEIHEPEVSQEKLVEQKTKTPEHLIPAAKRGLPEELIRATFILRQDYLEKIKAHAYWERIQIKEVFDQMCEQFFEGKKVRSIPQKRK
;
A
#
# COMPACT_ATOMS: atom_id res chain seq x y z
N MET A 1 52.12 -12.97 21.41
CA MET A 1 50.96 -12.67 20.53
C MET A 1 49.71 -13.31 21.11
N LYS A 2 48.66 -12.52 21.34
CA LYS A 2 47.26 -12.97 21.45
C LYS A 2 46.38 -11.72 21.33
N LYS A 3 46.04 -11.32 20.10
CA LYS A 3 45.02 -10.30 19.86
C LYS A 3 43.67 -10.97 20.13
N ARG A 4 42.87 -10.43 21.04
CA ARG A 4 41.51 -10.91 21.32
C ARG A 4 40.69 -10.71 20.04
N LEU A 5 40.20 -11.80 19.46
CA LEU A 5 39.37 -11.80 18.26
C LEU A 5 38.01 -11.19 18.65
N GLY A 6 37.87 -9.86 18.50
CA GLY A 6 36.66 -9.15 18.95
C GLY A 6 36.85 -7.66 19.28
N THR A 7 38.07 -7.13 19.27
CA THR A 7 38.28 -5.67 19.39
C THR A 7 38.14 -5.02 18.01
N VAL A 8 37.16 -4.11 17.88
CA VAL A 8 36.99 -3.25 16.70
C VAL A 8 38.30 -2.48 16.46
N PRO A 9 38.89 -2.50 15.26
CA PRO A 9 40.14 -1.80 15.00
C PRO A 9 39.98 -0.29 15.14
N LYS A 10 40.99 0.37 15.70
CA LYS A 10 41.05 1.84 15.84
C LYS A 10 40.91 2.48 14.46
N GLY A 11 39.84 3.25 14.23
CA GLY A 11 39.47 3.83 12.92
C GLY A 11 38.27 3.17 12.19
N LEU A 12 37.71 2.09 12.73
CA LEU A 12 36.46 1.44 12.28
C LEU A 12 35.32 1.61 13.30
N GLU A 13 35.42 2.64 14.14
CA GLU A 13 34.50 2.92 15.26
C GLU A 13 33.10 3.35 14.79
N TRP A 14 33.01 3.85 13.56
CA TRP A 14 31.76 4.20 12.87
C TRP A 14 30.87 2.99 12.55
N ILE A 15 31.42 1.77 12.52
CA ILE A 15 30.64 0.53 12.26
C ILE A 15 29.77 0.16 13.47
N SER A 16 30.23 0.48 14.68
CA SER A 16 29.42 0.40 15.92
C SER A 16 28.39 1.52 16.04
N GLU A 17 28.44 2.50 15.15
CA GLU A 17 27.59 3.69 15.13
C GLU A 17 26.45 3.57 14.10
N ILE A 18 26.15 2.35 13.66
CA ILE A 18 24.82 2.05 13.09
C ILE A 18 23.85 2.13 14.27
N HIS A 19 23.36 3.35 14.46
CA HIS A 19 22.20 3.69 15.27
C HIS A 19 21.14 2.58 15.12
N GLU A 20 20.91 1.81 16.18
CA GLU A 20 19.56 1.27 16.40
C GLU A 20 18.65 2.50 16.40
N PRO A 21 17.60 2.56 15.57
CA PRO A 21 16.74 3.72 15.59
C PRO A 21 16.11 3.80 16.99
N GLU A 22 16.57 4.77 17.78
CA GLU A 22 15.92 5.19 19.00
C GLU A 22 14.48 5.55 18.64
N VAL A 23 13.55 4.66 18.99
CA VAL A 23 12.11 4.93 18.93
C VAL A 23 11.78 5.87 20.10
N SER A 24 12.23 7.11 19.98
CA SER A 24 11.91 8.20 20.89
C SER A 24 10.62 8.87 20.43
N GLN A 25 9.54 8.30 20.96
CA GLN A 25 8.31 8.91 21.50
C GLN A 25 7.57 10.02 20.72
N GLU A 26 6.23 9.89 20.82
CA GLU A 26 5.19 10.88 20.49
C GLU A 26 4.64 10.87 19.05
N LYS A 27 3.82 9.85 18.75
CA LYS A 27 2.53 10.13 18.12
C LYS A 27 1.43 9.70 19.08
N LEU A 28 0.64 10.67 19.52
CA LEU A 28 -0.72 10.46 20.01
C LEU A 28 -1.38 9.41 19.11
N VAL A 29 -1.46 8.16 19.56
CA VAL A 29 -2.29 7.17 18.90
C VAL A 29 -3.69 7.51 19.36
N GLU A 30 -4.31 8.41 18.60
CA GLU A 30 -5.75 8.54 18.48
C GLU A 30 -6.32 7.13 18.54
N GLN A 31 -6.96 6.78 19.66
CA GLN A 31 -7.60 5.50 19.85
C GLN A 31 -8.83 5.49 18.94
N LYS A 32 -8.61 5.36 17.63
CA LYS A 32 -9.65 5.17 16.62
C LYS A 32 -10.32 3.86 17.05
N THR A 33 -11.51 3.99 17.63
CA THR A 33 -12.32 2.88 18.13
C THR A 33 -12.35 1.81 17.04
N LYS A 34 -11.65 0.70 17.27
CA LYS A 34 -11.57 -0.38 16.28
C LYS A 34 -12.99 -0.95 16.15
N THR A 35 -13.65 -0.65 15.04
CA THR A 35 -14.91 -1.30 14.66
C THR A 35 -14.70 -2.80 14.78
N PRO A 36 -15.57 -3.54 15.49
CA PRO A 36 -15.32 -4.95 15.74
C PRO A 36 -15.21 -5.70 14.40
N GLU A 37 -14.20 -6.56 14.27
CA GLU A 37 -13.74 -7.13 13.00
C GLU A 37 -14.84 -7.87 12.21
N HIS A 38 -15.82 -8.43 12.92
CA HIS A 38 -16.95 -9.14 12.33
C HIS A 38 -17.93 -8.24 11.56
N LEU A 39 -17.94 -6.91 11.81
CA LEU A 39 -18.78 -5.96 11.08
C LEU A 39 -18.11 -5.47 9.79
N ILE A 40 -16.82 -5.74 9.59
CA ILE A 40 -16.07 -5.28 8.42
C ILE A 40 -16.42 -6.20 7.24
N PRO A 41 -16.97 -5.66 6.13
CA PRO A 41 -17.23 -6.45 4.92
C PRO A 41 -15.96 -7.14 4.44
N ALA A 42 -16.09 -8.37 3.93
CA ALA A 42 -14.95 -9.15 3.44
C ALA A 42 -14.11 -8.41 2.38
N ALA A 43 -14.75 -7.56 1.57
CA ALA A 43 -14.10 -6.74 0.55
C ALA A 43 -13.17 -5.63 1.12
N LYS A 44 -13.32 -5.24 2.39
CA LYS A 44 -12.52 -4.21 3.07
C LYS A 44 -11.59 -4.78 4.15
N ARG A 45 -11.73 -6.04 4.53
CA ARG A 45 -10.92 -6.64 5.60
C ARG A 45 -9.43 -6.63 5.22
N GLY A 46 -8.61 -6.04 6.09
CA GLY A 46 -7.16 -5.94 5.88
C GLY A 46 -6.73 -4.93 4.81
N LEU A 47 -7.64 -4.05 4.37
CA LEU A 47 -7.32 -2.96 3.44
C LEU A 47 -7.39 -1.58 4.13
N PRO A 48 -6.63 -0.59 3.65
CA PRO A 48 -6.85 0.82 3.98
C PRO A 48 -8.29 1.27 3.73
N GLU A 49 -8.72 2.33 4.41
CA GLU A 49 -10.11 2.82 4.39
C GLU A 49 -10.62 3.20 2.98
N GLU A 50 -9.70 3.71 2.16
CA GLU A 50 -9.90 4.18 0.78
C GLU A 50 -9.94 3.04 -0.25
N LEU A 51 -9.43 1.85 0.10
CA LEU A 51 -9.35 0.72 -0.82
C LEU A 51 -10.50 -0.27 -0.61
N ILE A 52 -10.93 -0.88 -1.71
CA ILE A 52 -11.93 -1.94 -1.71
C ILE A 52 -11.54 -3.02 -2.73
N ARG A 53 -11.75 -4.28 -2.37
CA ARG A 53 -11.58 -5.40 -3.30
C ARG A 53 -12.85 -5.60 -4.13
N ALA A 54 -12.68 -5.66 -5.45
CA ALA A 54 -13.72 -6.03 -6.39
C ALA A 54 -13.16 -7.06 -7.40
N THR A 55 -14.02 -7.95 -7.87
CA THR A 55 -13.69 -8.92 -8.91
C THR A 55 -14.43 -8.53 -10.18
N PHE A 56 -13.69 -8.32 -11.26
CA PHE A 56 -14.24 -7.92 -12.55
C PHE A 56 -14.04 -9.04 -13.58
N ILE A 57 -15.01 -9.20 -14.47
CA ILE A 57 -14.88 -10.01 -15.68
C ILE A 57 -14.46 -9.05 -16.80
N LEU A 58 -13.28 -9.25 -17.37
CA LEU A 58 -12.66 -8.36 -18.35
C LEU A 58 -12.31 -9.13 -19.62
N ARG A 59 -12.14 -8.41 -20.74
CA ARG A 59 -11.57 -9.02 -21.94
C ARG A 59 -10.12 -9.41 -21.70
N GLN A 60 -9.74 -10.61 -22.15
CA GLN A 60 -8.40 -11.17 -21.94
C GLN A 60 -7.29 -10.28 -22.53
N ASP A 61 -7.49 -9.76 -23.73
CA ASP A 61 -6.51 -8.93 -24.43
C ASP A 61 -6.21 -7.61 -23.68
N TYR A 62 -7.19 -7.05 -22.98
CA TYR A 62 -6.97 -5.90 -22.11
C TYR A 62 -6.16 -6.27 -20.86
N LEU A 63 -6.45 -7.41 -20.24
CA LEU A 63 -5.68 -7.85 -19.07
C LEU A 63 -4.20 -8.09 -19.41
N GLU A 64 -3.91 -8.65 -20.59
CA GLU A 64 -2.55 -8.86 -21.07
C GLU A 64 -1.81 -7.53 -21.29
N LYS A 65 -2.47 -6.54 -21.91
CA LYS A 65 -1.90 -5.19 -22.09
C LYS A 65 -1.63 -4.48 -20.76
N ILE A 66 -2.57 -4.56 -19.82
CA ILE A 66 -2.42 -3.97 -18.48
C ILE A 66 -1.23 -4.59 -17.75
N LYS A 67 -1.09 -5.93 -17.79
CA LYS A 67 0.06 -6.63 -17.20
C LYS A 67 1.38 -6.21 -17.82
N ALA A 68 1.44 -6.14 -19.16
CA ALA A 68 2.65 -5.74 -19.87
C ALA A 68 3.05 -4.30 -19.52
N HIS A 69 2.08 -3.39 -19.52
CA HIS A 69 2.33 -1.98 -19.16
C HIS A 69 2.81 -1.85 -17.71
N ALA A 70 2.13 -2.49 -16.75
CA ALA A 70 2.54 -2.50 -15.35
C ALA A 70 3.98 -3.03 -15.16
N TYR A 71 4.35 -4.07 -15.91
CA TYR A 71 5.69 -4.64 -15.86
C TYR A 71 6.77 -3.66 -16.33
N TRP A 72 6.56 -3.01 -17.48
CA TRP A 72 7.55 -2.10 -18.08
C TRP A 72 7.68 -0.80 -17.30
N GLU A 73 6.56 -0.24 -16.84
CA GLU A 73 6.54 0.99 -16.03
C GLU A 73 6.90 0.77 -14.56
N ARG A 74 7.12 -0.48 -14.13
CA ARG A 74 7.44 -0.86 -12.74
C ARG A 74 6.38 -0.39 -11.72
N ILE A 75 5.12 -0.37 -12.14
CA ILE A 75 3.96 0.00 -11.32
C ILE A 75 3.06 -1.21 -11.06
N GLN A 76 2.16 -1.09 -10.08
CA GLN A 76 1.22 -2.16 -9.78
C GLN A 76 0.02 -2.12 -10.74
N ILE A 77 -0.60 -3.28 -11.01
CA ILE A 77 -1.82 -3.36 -11.84
C ILE A 77 -2.92 -2.43 -11.32
N LYS A 78 -3.06 -2.30 -9.99
CA LYS A 78 -4.03 -1.39 -9.38
C LYS A 78 -3.81 0.07 -9.79
N GLU A 79 -2.55 0.50 -9.90
CA GLU A 79 -2.19 1.88 -10.28
C GLU A 79 -2.48 2.13 -11.75
N VAL A 80 -2.25 1.14 -12.63
CA VAL A 80 -2.69 1.23 -14.03
C VAL A 80 -4.21 1.40 -14.12
N PHE A 81 -4.96 0.66 -13.30
CA PHE A 81 -6.41 0.80 -13.21
C PHE A 81 -6.84 2.17 -12.69
N ASP A 82 -6.17 2.69 -11.66
CA ASP A 82 -6.45 4.01 -11.09
C ASP A 82 -6.22 5.11 -12.14
N GLN A 83 -5.08 5.09 -12.84
CA GLN A 83 -4.76 6.01 -13.94
C GLN A 83 -5.78 5.92 -15.08
N MET A 84 -6.18 4.70 -15.48
CA MET A 84 -7.22 4.51 -16.48
C MET A 84 -8.56 5.10 -16.04
N CYS A 85 -8.93 4.95 -14.76
CA CYS A 85 -10.17 5.49 -14.21
C CYS A 85 -10.12 7.02 -14.14
N GLU A 86 -9.02 7.59 -13.66
CA GLU A 86 -8.80 9.04 -13.61
C GLU A 86 -8.96 9.67 -15.00
N GLN A 87 -8.24 9.13 -15.99
CA GLN A 87 -8.36 9.57 -17.39
C GLN A 87 -9.77 9.35 -17.94
N PHE A 88 -10.42 8.24 -17.61
CA PHE A 88 -11.77 7.97 -18.10
C PHE A 88 -12.80 8.94 -17.50
N PHE A 89 -12.68 9.32 -16.23
CA PHE A 89 -13.63 10.21 -15.57
C PHE A 89 -13.28 11.70 -15.68
N GLU A 90 -12.12 12.04 -16.22
CA GLU A 90 -11.72 13.41 -16.48
C GLU A 90 -12.79 14.14 -17.31
N GLY A 91 -13.26 15.28 -16.78
CA GLY A 91 -14.31 16.11 -17.40
C GLY A 91 -15.73 15.51 -17.38
N LYS A 92 -15.94 14.30 -16.85
CA LYS A 92 -17.28 13.66 -16.81
C LYS A 92 -18.02 13.97 -15.52
N LYS A 93 -19.29 14.37 -15.65
CA LYS A 93 -20.21 14.50 -14.51
C LYS A 93 -20.82 13.15 -14.17
N VAL A 94 -20.33 12.51 -13.11
CA VAL A 94 -20.86 11.23 -12.61
C VAL A 94 -22.18 11.47 -11.86
N ARG A 95 -23.24 10.77 -12.27
CA ARG A 95 -24.54 10.78 -11.57
C ARG A 95 -24.60 9.63 -10.57
N SER A 96 -25.23 9.84 -9.42
CA SER A 96 -25.48 8.77 -8.46
C SER A 96 -26.45 7.74 -9.03
N ILE A 97 -26.20 6.46 -8.75
CA ILE A 97 -27.14 5.38 -9.04
C ILE A 97 -28.43 5.66 -8.22
N PRO A 98 -29.62 5.67 -8.85
CA PRO A 98 -30.86 5.89 -8.13
C PRO A 98 -31.05 4.76 -7.11
N GLN A 99 -31.26 5.14 -5.84
CA GLN A 99 -31.58 4.18 -4.80
C GLN A 99 -32.94 3.55 -5.12
N LYS A 100 -32.98 2.22 -5.24
CA LYS A 100 -34.24 1.51 -5.42
C LYS A 100 -35.12 1.81 -4.20
N ARG A 101 -36.27 2.46 -4.40
CA ARG A 101 -37.26 2.63 -3.33
C ARG A 101 -37.63 1.23 -2.83
N LYS A 102 -37.45 1.01 -1.53
CA LYS A 102 -37.81 -0.24 -0.85
C LYS A 102 -39.32 -0.45 -0.90
#